data_AF-A0A7D5HB22-F1
#
_entry.id   AF-A0A7D5HB22-F1
#
_cell.length_a   1.000
_cell.length_b   1.000
_cell.length_c   1.000
_cell.angle_alpha   90.00
_cell.angle_beta   90.00
_cell.angle_gamma   90.00
#
_symmetry.space_group_name_H-M   'P 1'
#
loop_
_entity.id
_entity.type
_entity.pdbx_description
1 polymer ?
#
loop_
_entity_poly.entity_id
_entity_poly.type
_entity_poly.pdbx_seq_one_letter_code
_entity_poly.pdbx_strand_id
1 'polypeptide(L)'
;MTTDRFLFRDGYSIDEKIRRIPTPNISPETPEINRRLSELDLSEQDLKRIGKRDFFEEAEEKLDTSEYHRFVSTLFDSYGTEGDKFNMQLFVAEESISHDELSRRAEHYRGDRIDSDFDSLVEPIVLTDSDSDSDSVDMQYRTTARLEDINPDEKIPIQIINKESGQTVEQYGENYKIKAPARYRVEARVYTETGLVAVSNYSKIADGLKTDIAKTVTEMGRSGPSTGVGETSLLDLNETELLFLLQEMEGEISGLGYTIEIAGVDTADYTGQHDEDIFDTELVRAADDAGQIRKVKFYVDHPHADAGDEEDVMLRIFDDGHLTTSKPVPADLLDAIVEEIHTIRGYKEFLTPFVELIRSYAGVKFRGRSSTMLNSHVSDTNRALDTLIETYFGEQDTQTEELRLYKSMIANIGIKLCDDGVPAVEDVDGVTEVDDFYEYDGKIEAFFNDYASHRLDRPDIDFDALSNHLHHLLIQDWDSPADVIEYATEKYDLSR
;
A
#
# COMPACT_ATOMS: atom_id res chain seq x y z
N MET A 1 14.41 -3.48 19.51
CA MET A 1 13.01 -3.90 19.33
C MET A 1 12.28 -2.70 18.81
N THR A 2 11.77 -2.75 17.59
CA THR A 2 11.01 -1.65 17.00
C THR A 2 9.64 -1.57 17.67
N THR A 3 9.45 -0.50 18.43
CA THR A 3 8.17 0.01 18.90
C THR A 3 7.74 1.06 17.90
N ASP A 4 7.56 0.65 16.64
CA ASP A 4 7.17 1.59 15.59
C ASP A 4 5.83 2.22 15.99
N ARG A 5 5.82 3.53 16.14
CA ARG A 5 4.64 4.35 16.45
C ARG A 5 4.48 5.30 15.30
N PHE A 6 3.40 5.15 14.56
CA PHE A 6 3.18 5.82 13.29
C PHE A 6 2.47 7.14 13.51
N LEU A 7 1.38 7.11 14.27
CA LEU A 7 0.43 8.22 14.40
C LEU A 7 0.63 8.95 15.74
N PHE A 8 0.75 8.19 16.84
CA PHE A 8 0.79 8.74 18.20
C PHE A 8 2.22 8.81 18.74
N ARG A 9 3.12 9.40 17.95
CA ARG A 9 4.53 9.55 18.34
C ARG A 9 4.73 10.82 19.16
N ASP A 10 5.11 10.65 20.43
CA ASP A 10 5.38 11.77 21.37
C ASP A 10 6.74 12.49 21.15
N GLY A 11 7.46 12.17 20.06
CA GLY A 11 8.81 12.62 19.75
C GLY A 11 9.89 11.52 19.78
N TYR A 12 11.13 11.90 19.51
CA TYR A 12 12.28 10.98 19.40
C TYR A 12 13.21 11.11 20.60
N SER A 13 13.64 9.98 21.16
CA SER A 13 14.76 9.97 22.12
C SER A 13 16.05 10.44 21.45
N ILE A 14 17.02 10.90 22.25
CA ILE A 14 18.33 11.35 21.75
C ILE A 14 19.01 10.25 20.91
N ASP A 15 18.97 9.00 21.37
CA ASP A 15 19.54 7.85 20.64
C ASP A 15 18.85 7.62 19.28
N GLU A 16 17.52 7.79 19.21
CA GLU A 16 16.78 7.69 17.95
C GLU A 16 17.13 8.84 17.01
N LYS A 17 17.18 10.08 17.53
CA LYS A 17 17.59 11.26 16.76
C LYS A 17 18.96 11.06 16.15
N ILE A 18 19.93 10.62 16.95
CA ILE A 18 21.28 10.29 16.49
C ILE A 18 21.21 9.26 15.37
N ARG A 19 20.50 8.14 15.54
CA ARG A 19 20.41 7.10 14.50
C ARG A 19 19.82 7.60 13.19
N ARG A 20 18.87 8.54 13.25
CA ARG A 20 18.12 9.08 12.11
C ARG A 20 18.80 10.25 11.37
N ILE A 21 19.87 10.85 11.92
CA ILE A 21 20.69 11.82 11.18
C ILE A 21 21.59 11.07 10.19
N PRO A 22 21.52 11.26 8.86
CA PRO A 22 22.39 10.56 7.91
C PRO A 22 23.88 10.75 8.21
N THR A 23 24.67 9.68 8.06
CA THR A 23 26.14 9.75 8.27
C THR A 23 26.83 10.82 7.40
N PRO A 24 26.43 11.06 6.13
CA PRO A 24 27.00 12.14 5.33
C PRO A 24 26.83 13.54 5.96
N ASN A 25 25.76 13.74 6.74
CA ASN A 25 25.50 14.99 7.46
C ASN A 25 26.31 15.12 8.76
N ILE A 26 27.20 14.17 9.04
CA ILE A 26 28.22 14.26 10.08
C ILE A 26 29.54 14.69 9.41
N SER A 27 29.57 15.90 8.86
CA SER A 27 30.72 16.42 8.12
C SER A 27 31.12 17.83 8.58
N PRO A 28 32.34 18.29 8.24
CA PRO A 28 32.76 19.66 8.51
C PRO A 28 32.00 20.70 7.66
N GLU A 29 31.32 20.27 6.60
CA GLU A 29 30.47 21.15 5.79
C GLU A 29 29.13 21.46 6.49
N THR A 30 28.69 20.62 7.42
CA THR A 30 27.47 20.83 8.21
C THR A 30 27.65 22.03 9.15
N PRO A 31 26.90 23.15 8.98
CA PRO A 31 27.13 24.40 9.71
C PRO A 31 27.08 24.25 11.24
N GLU A 32 26.15 23.44 11.74
CA GLU A 32 25.92 23.18 13.16
C GLU A 32 27.12 22.47 13.78
N ILE A 33 27.72 21.53 13.05
CA ILE A 33 28.92 20.79 13.47
C ILE A 33 30.14 21.70 13.40
N ASN A 34 30.34 22.40 12.29
CA ASN A 34 31.49 23.26 12.06
C ASN A 34 31.63 24.32 13.17
N ARG A 35 30.52 24.97 13.54
CA ARG A 35 30.47 25.96 14.64
C ARG A 35 30.95 25.41 15.98
N ARG A 36 30.88 24.10 16.19
CA ARG A 36 31.22 23.43 17.45
C ARG A 36 32.51 22.61 17.42
N LEU A 37 33.17 22.45 16.27
CA LEU A 37 34.41 21.67 16.17
C LEU A 37 35.48 22.09 17.19
N SER A 38 35.64 23.39 17.41
CA SER A 38 36.58 23.92 18.41
C SER A 38 36.16 23.62 19.85
N GLU A 39 34.86 23.53 20.15
CA GLU A 39 34.35 23.16 21.48
C GLU A 39 34.54 21.67 21.76
N LEU A 40 34.54 20.85 20.70
CA LEU A 40 34.72 19.40 20.77
C LEU A 40 36.19 18.95 20.76
N ASP A 41 37.15 19.89 20.68
CA ASP A 41 38.57 19.61 20.44
C ASP A 41 38.83 18.76 19.17
N LEU A 42 37.95 18.83 18.16
CA LEU A 42 38.05 18.08 16.91
C LEU A 42 38.48 19.00 15.77
N SER A 43 39.41 18.54 14.94
CA SER A 43 39.70 19.19 13.65
C SER A 43 38.81 18.61 12.53
N GLU A 44 38.70 19.32 11.41
CA GLU A 44 38.01 18.81 10.21
C GLU A 44 38.58 17.47 9.73
N GLN A 45 39.89 17.24 9.91
CA GLN A 45 40.53 15.98 9.55
C GLN A 45 40.19 14.85 10.50
N ASP A 46 39.96 15.14 11.78
CA ASP A 46 39.54 14.15 12.76
C ASP A 46 38.10 13.71 12.47
N LEU A 47 37.22 14.67 12.15
CA LEU A 47 35.83 14.38 11.81
C LEU A 47 35.70 13.46 10.58
N LYS A 48 36.57 13.61 9.58
CA LYS A 48 36.61 12.72 8.40
C LYS A 48 37.10 11.30 8.72
N ARG A 49 37.68 11.06 9.90
CA ARG A 49 38.28 9.79 10.31
C ARG A 49 37.47 9.06 11.38
N ILE A 50 36.74 9.79 12.21
CA ILE A 50 35.88 9.21 13.24
C ILE A 50 34.53 8.81 12.66
N GLY A 51 33.94 7.73 13.17
CA GLY A 51 32.59 7.33 12.77
C GLY A 51 31.54 8.22 13.43
N LYS A 52 30.31 8.23 12.87
CA LYS A 52 29.15 8.92 13.45
C LYS A 52 28.95 8.61 14.94
N ARG A 53 29.13 7.34 15.34
CA ARG A 53 28.96 6.94 16.74
C ARG A 53 29.99 7.61 17.64
N ASP A 54 31.26 7.52 17.26
CA ASP A 54 32.38 8.12 18.01
C ASP A 54 32.25 9.65 18.09
N PHE A 55 31.77 10.29 17.02
CA PHE A 55 31.48 11.73 17.03
C PHE A 55 30.46 12.12 18.12
N PHE A 56 29.34 11.40 18.23
CA PHE A 56 28.34 11.69 19.24
C PHE A 56 28.80 11.30 20.65
N GLU A 57 29.62 10.25 20.80
CA GLU A 57 30.27 9.90 22.08
C GLU A 57 31.20 11.05 22.55
N GLU A 58 32.07 11.57 21.67
CA GLU A 58 32.93 12.72 21.99
C GLU A 58 32.12 13.99 22.30
N ALA A 59 31.04 14.23 21.55
CA ALA A 59 30.15 15.37 21.81
C ALA A 59 29.43 15.27 23.15
N GLU A 60 29.01 14.07 23.57
CA GLU A 60 28.38 13.82 24.87
C GLU A 60 29.38 14.02 26.03
N GLU A 61 30.65 13.65 25.84
CA GLU A 61 31.70 13.84 26.86
C GLU A 61 32.12 15.31 27.02
N LYS A 62 32.11 16.08 25.94
CA LYS A 62 32.62 17.46 25.90
C LYS A 62 31.57 18.52 26.20
N LEU A 63 30.31 18.28 25.86
CA LEU A 63 29.22 19.22 26.04
C LEU A 63 28.43 18.91 27.31
N ASP A 64 27.91 19.95 27.96
CA ASP A 64 26.94 19.76 29.04
C ASP A 64 25.68 19.07 28.51
N THR A 65 25.02 18.21 29.33
CA THR A 65 23.88 17.39 28.89
C THR A 65 22.78 18.17 28.17
N SER A 66 22.41 19.35 28.67
CA SER A 66 21.40 20.20 28.02
C SER A 66 21.87 20.75 26.67
N GLU A 67 23.16 21.06 26.53
CA GLU A 67 23.73 21.55 25.29
C GLU A 67 23.88 20.44 24.26
N TYR A 68 24.31 19.25 24.69
CA TYR A 68 24.36 18.05 23.87
C TYR A 68 22.97 17.69 23.33
N HIS A 69 21.95 17.62 24.20
CA HIS A 69 20.57 17.32 23.78
C HIS A 69 20.02 18.34 22.80
N ARG A 70 20.30 19.63 23.03
CA ARG A 70 19.91 20.71 22.11
C ARG A 70 20.64 20.57 20.78
N PHE A 71 21.94 20.28 20.80
CA PHE A 71 22.76 20.11 19.60
C PHE A 71 22.26 18.94 18.74
N VAL A 72 22.05 17.76 19.34
CA VAL A 72 21.46 16.60 18.65
C VAL A 72 20.08 16.93 18.09
N SER A 73 19.25 17.65 18.86
CA SER A 73 17.93 18.07 18.37
C SER A 73 18.04 19.01 17.19
N THR A 74 18.90 20.03 17.23
CA THR A 74 19.10 20.93 16.09
C THR A 74 19.58 20.20 14.85
N LEU A 75 20.50 19.24 14.99
CA LEU A 75 20.94 18.42 13.86
C LEU A 75 19.81 17.54 13.32
N PHE A 76 19.02 16.93 14.19
CA PHE A 76 17.88 16.11 13.77
C PHE A 76 16.80 16.95 13.10
N ASP A 77 16.45 18.11 13.66
CA ASP A 77 15.42 18.99 13.11
C ASP A 77 15.85 19.59 11.75
N SER A 78 17.17 19.63 11.46
CA SER A 78 17.71 20.16 10.20
C SER A 78 18.03 19.08 9.16
N TYR A 79 18.36 17.85 9.59
CA TYR A 79 18.95 16.83 8.73
C TYR A 79 18.46 15.40 9.03
N GLY A 80 17.60 15.20 10.03
CA GLY A 80 17.15 13.89 10.47
C GLY A 80 15.89 13.43 9.76
N THR A 81 15.74 12.11 9.58
CA THR A 81 14.54 11.52 9.00
C THR A 81 13.46 11.30 10.08
N GLU A 82 12.30 11.94 9.91
CA GLU A 82 11.12 11.77 10.76
C GLU A 82 10.29 10.53 10.38
N GLY A 83 9.18 10.29 11.10
CA GLY A 83 8.24 9.22 10.86
C GLY A 83 8.72 7.81 11.23
N ASP A 84 8.07 6.76 10.73
CA ASP A 84 8.38 5.36 11.03
C ASP A 84 8.18 4.45 9.83
N LYS A 85 8.76 3.24 9.89
CA LYS A 85 8.65 2.29 8.79
C LYS A 85 7.28 1.66 8.77
N PHE A 86 6.47 2.00 7.78
CA PHE A 86 5.15 1.41 7.65
C PHE A 86 5.21 -0.11 7.67
N ASN A 87 4.25 -0.67 8.38
CA ASN A 87 3.89 -2.07 8.38
C ASN A 87 2.41 -2.09 8.75
N MET A 88 1.57 -1.81 7.75
CA MET A 88 0.15 -1.58 7.90
C MET A 88 -0.63 -2.65 7.15
N GLN A 89 -1.85 -2.91 7.62
CA GLN A 89 -2.87 -3.67 6.91
C GLN A 89 -4.01 -2.72 6.58
N LEU A 90 -4.35 -2.59 5.29
CA LEU A 90 -5.50 -1.82 4.84
C LEU A 90 -6.76 -2.68 4.80
N PHE A 91 -7.88 -2.06 5.14
CA PHE A 91 -9.22 -2.63 5.14
C PHE A 91 -10.18 -1.65 4.48
N VAL A 92 -11.28 -2.18 3.94
CA VAL A 92 -12.39 -1.43 3.37
C VAL A 92 -13.61 -1.61 4.25
N ALA A 93 -14.19 -0.50 4.70
CA ALA A 93 -15.53 -0.51 5.27
C ALA A 93 -16.56 -0.60 4.13
N GLU A 94 -17.44 -1.60 4.22
CA GLU A 94 -18.53 -1.81 3.25
C GLU A 94 -19.73 -0.89 3.53
N GLU A 95 -19.59 -0.01 4.52
CA GLU A 95 -20.61 0.93 4.98
C GLU A 95 -19.99 2.28 5.31
N SER A 96 -20.83 3.33 5.24
CA SER A 96 -20.39 4.70 5.51
C SER A 96 -19.98 4.88 6.98
N ILE A 97 -18.77 5.40 7.20
CA ILE A 97 -18.26 5.77 8.52
C ILE A 97 -18.53 7.26 8.73
N SER A 98 -19.42 7.61 9.67
CA SER A 98 -19.62 9.00 10.07
C SER A 98 -18.45 9.45 10.94
N HIS A 99 -17.72 10.46 10.45
CA HIS A 99 -16.65 11.13 11.18
C HIS A 99 -17.10 11.60 12.57
N ASP A 100 -18.15 12.42 12.63
CA ASP A 100 -18.71 12.95 13.88
C ASP A 100 -19.02 11.86 14.91
N GLU A 101 -19.62 10.77 14.47
CA GLU A 101 -20.01 9.67 15.36
C GLU A 101 -18.80 8.86 15.82
N LEU A 102 -17.86 8.58 14.91
CA LEU A 102 -16.62 7.89 15.22
C LEU A 102 -15.79 8.69 16.24
N SER A 103 -15.53 9.97 15.97
CA SER A 103 -14.79 10.86 16.88
C SER A 103 -15.47 10.96 18.25
N ARG A 104 -16.80 11.12 18.29
CA ARG A 104 -17.56 11.20 19.54
C ARG A 104 -17.45 9.90 20.36
N ARG A 105 -17.54 8.73 19.71
CA ARG A 105 -17.40 7.44 20.41
C ARG A 105 -15.96 7.17 20.81
N ALA A 106 -14.98 7.48 19.96
CA ALA A 106 -13.57 7.35 20.28
C ALA A 106 -13.21 8.17 21.54
N GLU A 107 -13.65 9.42 21.62
CA GLU A 107 -13.46 10.25 22.83
C GLU A 107 -14.19 9.67 24.04
N HIS A 108 -15.41 9.16 23.87
CA HIS A 108 -16.17 8.55 24.96
C HIS A 108 -15.46 7.36 25.59
N TYR A 109 -14.81 6.54 24.77
CA TYR A 109 -14.12 5.32 25.18
C TYR A 109 -12.62 5.53 25.48
N ARG A 110 -12.11 6.77 25.42
CA ARG A 110 -10.68 7.03 25.63
C ARG A 110 -10.27 6.66 27.06
N GLY A 111 -9.30 5.76 27.16
CA GLY A 111 -8.79 5.19 28.40
C GLY A 111 -9.55 3.95 28.90
N ASP A 112 -10.65 3.58 28.24
CA ASP A 112 -11.55 2.52 28.66
C ASP A 112 -11.44 1.25 27.81
N ARG A 113 -11.91 0.14 28.38
CA ARG A 113 -12.09 -1.11 27.65
C ARG A 113 -13.32 -1.00 26.77
N ILE A 114 -13.18 -1.41 25.52
CA ILE A 114 -14.25 -1.36 24.52
C ILE A 114 -14.80 -2.74 24.18
N ASP A 115 -14.13 -3.82 24.56
CA ASP A 115 -14.49 -5.18 24.19
C ASP A 115 -15.86 -5.67 24.71
N SER A 116 -16.45 -5.00 25.70
CA SER A 116 -17.79 -5.33 26.19
C SER A 116 -18.92 -4.76 25.35
N ASP A 117 -18.63 -3.73 24.56
CA ASP A 117 -19.63 -2.87 23.93
C ASP A 117 -19.71 -3.06 22.42
N PHE A 118 -18.78 -3.84 21.85
CA PHE A 118 -18.69 -4.14 20.42
C PHE A 118 -18.58 -5.64 20.18
N ASP A 119 -19.47 -6.18 19.37
CA ASP A 119 -19.56 -7.63 19.09
C ASP A 119 -18.37 -8.16 18.27
N SER A 120 -17.64 -7.25 17.61
CA SER A 120 -16.46 -7.53 16.78
C SER A 120 -15.23 -7.99 17.58
N LEU A 121 -15.11 -7.64 18.86
CA LEU A 121 -13.88 -7.85 19.62
C LEU A 121 -13.89 -9.18 20.38
N VAL A 122 -12.99 -10.08 20.00
CA VAL A 122 -12.79 -11.35 20.72
C VAL A 122 -11.79 -11.18 21.88
N GLU A 123 -10.78 -10.34 21.71
CA GLU A 123 -9.74 -10.10 22.71
C GLU A 123 -9.95 -8.79 23.50
N PRO A 124 -9.72 -8.78 24.83
CA PRO A 124 -9.73 -7.57 25.64
C PRO A 124 -8.75 -6.49 25.16
N ILE A 125 -9.30 -5.35 24.76
CA ILE A 125 -8.55 -4.20 24.26
C ILE A 125 -9.02 -2.91 24.92
N VAL A 126 -8.07 -2.00 25.13
CA VAL A 126 -8.31 -0.66 25.66
C VAL A 126 -8.03 0.35 24.56
N LEU A 127 -8.96 1.26 24.28
CA LEU A 127 -8.69 2.43 23.47
C LEU A 127 -7.91 3.41 24.34
N THR A 128 -6.61 3.55 24.13
CA THR A 128 -5.75 4.37 25.00
C THR A 128 -5.71 5.83 24.60
N ASP A 129 -5.83 6.13 23.30
CA ASP A 129 -5.82 7.49 22.79
C ASP A 129 -6.58 7.57 21.47
N SER A 130 -6.97 8.79 21.09
CA SER A 130 -7.58 9.08 19.80
C SER A 130 -7.29 10.51 19.39
N ASP A 131 -7.10 10.75 18.10
CA ASP A 131 -7.01 12.10 17.55
C ASP A 131 -7.94 12.20 16.33
N SER A 132 -8.46 13.38 16.04
CA SER A 132 -9.39 13.58 14.93
C SER A 132 -8.98 14.80 14.14
N ASP A 133 -8.73 14.58 12.85
CA ASP A 133 -8.53 15.64 11.87
C ASP A 133 -9.83 15.85 11.05
N SER A 134 -9.83 16.67 10.01
CA SER A 134 -11.00 16.87 9.13
C SER A 134 -11.49 15.58 8.51
N ASP A 135 -10.58 14.76 7.99
CA ASP A 135 -10.93 13.66 7.07
C ASP A 135 -10.56 12.28 7.64
N SER A 136 -9.80 12.27 8.74
CA SER A 136 -9.34 11.05 9.40
C SER A 136 -9.54 11.07 10.91
N VAL A 137 -9.65 9.86 11.48
CA VAL A 137 -9.64 9.62 12.92
C VAL A 137 -8.55 8.61 13.25
N ASP A 138 -7.58 9.04 14.04
CA ASP A 138 -6.50 8.20 14.54
C ASP A 138 -6.90 7.60 15.88
N MET A 139 -6.55 6.33 16.11
CA MET A 139 -6.89 5.59 17.32
C MET A 139 -5.70 4.74 17.76
N GLN A 140 -5.32 4.83 19.05
CA GLN A 140 -4.30 3.98 19.64
C GLN A 140 -4.95 3.00 20.63
N TYR A 141 -4.68 1.72 20.43
CA TYR A 141 -5.15 0.64 21.27
C TYR A 141 -4.02 -0.03 22.04
N ARG A 142 -4.39 -0.66 23.16
CA ARG A 142 -3.50 -1.53 23.93
C ARG A 142 -4.15 -2.88 24.19
N THR A 143 -3.45 -3.94 23.78
CA THR A 143 -3.88 -5.32 24.07
C THR A 143 -3.59 -5.67 25.52
N THR A 144 -4.43 -6.52 26.11
CA THR A 144 -4.25 -7.01 27.49
C THR A 144 -4.35 -8.53 27.62
N ALA A 145 -4.59 -9.23 26.50
CA ALA A 145 -4.95 -10.65 26.50
C ALA A 145 -3.76 -11.60 26.71
N ARG A 146 -2.58 -11.27 26.17
CA ARG A 146 -1.41 -12.16 26.23
C ARG A 146 -0.62 -11.91 27.51
N LEU A 147 -0.28 -12.97 28.24
CA LEU A 147 0.62 -12.91 29.39
C LEU A 147 2.05 -13.21 28.96
N GLU A 148 2.98 -12.30 29.20
CA GLU A 148 4.42 -12.49 28.96
C GLU A 148 5.17 -12.72 30.28
N ASP A 149 6.25 -13.52 30.22
CA ASP A 149 7.19 -13.67 31.33
C ASP A 149 7.92 -12.32 31.51
N ILE A 150 7.82 -11.72 32.70
CA ILE A 150 8.54 -10.49 33.04
C ILE A 150 9.84 -10.85 33.74
N ASN A 151 10.94 -10.25 33.27
CA ASN A 151 12.20 -10.32 34.00
C ASN A 151 12.10 -9.39 35.22
N PRO A 152 12.36 -9.84 36.46
CA PRO A 152 12.06 -9.03 37.64
C PRO A 152 12.88 -7.74 37.77
N ASP A 153 13.98 -7.63 37.01
CA ASP A 153 14.82 -6.42 36.94
C ASP A 153 14.25 -5.34 36.00
N GLU A 154 13.22 -5.66 35.22
CA GLU A 154 12.50 -4.64 34.43
C GLU A 154 11.69 -3.75 35.39
N LYS A 155 11.81 -2.42 35.23
CA LYS A 155 11.12 -1.40 36.05
C LYS A 155 9.60 -1.37 35.80
N ILE A 156 8.94 -2.50 35.90
CA ILE A 156 7.49 -2.63 35.79
C ILE A 156 6.94 -2.70 37.22
N PRO A 157 6.10 -1.75 37.65
CA PRO A 157 5.53 -1.78 39.00
C PRO A 157 4.55 -2.94 39.10
N ILE A 158 5.01 -4.08 39.61
CA ILE A 158 4.18 -5.26 39.88
C ILE A 158 3.89 -5.29 41.38
N GLN A 159 2.61 -5.30 41.76
CA GLN A 159 2.19 -5.54 43.15
C GLN A 159 1.74 -6.99 43.31
N ILE A 160 2.41 -7.73 44.19
CA ILE A 160 2.03 -9.10 44.53
C ILE A 160 1.27 -9.04 45.86
N ILE A 161 0.01 -9.49 45.86
CA ILE A 161 -0.85 -9.50 47.06
C ILE A 161 -1.03 -10.93 47.54
N ASN A 162 -0.74 -11.18 48.82
CA ASN A 162 -1.04 -12.45 49.46
C ASN A 162 -2.57 -12.59 49.62
N LYS A 163 -3.17 -13.63 49.03
CA LYS A 163 -4.64 -13.84 49.02
C LYS A 163 -5.26 -14.05 50.40
N GLU A 164 -4.50 -14.51 51.39
CA GLU A 164 -5.02 -14.76 52.75
C GLU A 164 -4.91 -13.53 53.64
N SER A 165 -3.84 -12.74 53.50
CA SER A 165 -3.62 -11.57 54.35
C SER A 165 -4.06 -10.25 53.71
N GLY A 166 -4.24 -10.21 52.39
CA GLY A 166 -4.54 -9.00 51.62
C GLY A 166 -3.38 -7.99 51.57
N GLN A 167 -2.20 -8.35 52.07
CA GLN A 167 -1.02 -7.47 52.12
C GLN A 167 -0.13 -7.67 50.89
N THR A 168 0.50 -6.57 50.47
CA THR A 168 1.55 -6.57 49.46
C THR A 168 2.79 -7.28 50.03
N VAL A 169 3.36 -8.22 49.28
CA VAL A 169 4.59 -8.94 49.65
C VAL A 169 5.78 -8.37 48.87
N GLU A 170 6.86 -8.01 49.58
CA GLU A 170 8.05 -7.35 49.02
C GLU A 170 9.06 -8.32 48.37
N GLN A 171 8.97 -9.62 48.64
CA GLN A 171 9.93 -10.62 48.13
C GLN A 171 9.21 -11.86 47.60
N TYR A 172 9.47 -12.20 46.34
CA TYR A 172 9.17 -13.50 45.74
C TYR A 172 10.40 -14.42 45.88
N GLY A 173 10.19 -15.73 46.02
CA GLY A 173 11.30 -16.69 46.10
C GLY A 173 11.95 -16.96 44.74
N GLU A 174 13.14 -17.56 44.73
CA GLU A 174 13.89 -17.95 43.50
C GLU A 174 13.13 -18.92 42.57
N ASN A 175 11.99 -19.48 43.01
CA ASN A 175 11.20 -20.48 42.28
C ASN A 175 9.92 -19.92 41.63
N TYR A 176 9.74 -18.60 41.57
CA TYR A 176 8.54 -17.99 41.00
C TYR A 176 8.80 -17.41 39.60
N LYS A 177 7.86 -17.63 38.67
CA LYS A 177 7.78 -16.91 37.39
C LYS A 177 6.70 -15.85 37.49
N ILE A 178 7.06 -14.60 37.17
CA ILE A 178 6.10 -13.50 37.09
C ILE A 178 5.63 -13.41 35.64
N LYS A 179 4.31 -13.43 35.47
CA LYS A 179 3.67 -13.14 34.19
C LYS A 179 2.81 -11.91 34.34
N ALA A 180 2.85 -10.99 33.37
CA ALA A 180 1.87 -9.93 33.29
C ALA A 180 1.35 -9.74 31.87
N PRO A 181 0.20 -9.07 31.70
CA PRO A 181 -0.30 -8.73 30.39
C PRO A 181 0.74 -7.96 29.58
N ALA A 182 1.10 -8.53 28.43
CA ALA A 182 1.77 -7.82 27.36
C ALA A 182 0.94 -6.59 27.02
N ARG A 183 1.63 -5.46 26.84
CA ARG A 183 1.02 -4.16 26.53
C ARG A 183 1.41 -3.74 25.13
N TYR A 184 1.10 -4.59 24.15
CA TYR A 184 1.37 -4.24 22.76
C TYR A 184 0.45 -3.11 22.34
N ARG A 185 0.99 -2.21 21.54
CA ARG A 185 0.25 -1.10 20.96
C ARG A 185 -0.19 -1.49 19.56
N VAL A 186 -1.39 -1.08 19.21
CA VAL A 186 -1.91 -1.14 17.85
C VAL A 186 -2.42 0.25 17.53
N GLU A 187 -2.02 0.80 16.40
CA GLU A 187 -2.50 2.09 15.93
C GLU A 187 -3.38 1.85 14.70
N ALA A 188 -4.44 2.64 14.57
CA ALA A 188 -5.31 2.63 13.42
C ALA A 188 -5.58 4.07 12.97
N ARG A 189 -5.59 4.31 11.66
CA ARG A 189 -6.08 5.54 11.03
C ARG A 189 -7.31 5.19 10.21
N VAL A 190 -8.40 5.92 10.41
CA VAL A 190 -9.67 5.71 9.74
C VAL A 190 -9.94 6.89 8.81
N TYR A 191 -9.99 6.65 7.51
CA TYR A 191 -10.30 7.65 6.50
C TYR A 191 -11.80 7.62 6.22
N THR A 192 -12.52 8.56 6.83
CA THR A 192 -13.99 8.48 6.88
C THR A 192 -14.66 8.72 5.53
N GLU A 193 -14.06 9.56 4.67
CA GLU A 193 -14.58 9.85 3.33
C GLU A 193 -14.36 8.67 2.36
N THR A 194 -13.19 8.03 2.40
CA THR A 194 -12.83 6.94 1.49
C THR A 194 -13.31 5.56 1.98
N GLY A 195 -13.68 5.46 3.26
CA GLY A 195 -14.03 4.21 3.92
C GLY A 195 -12.85 3.27 4.15
N LEU A 196 -11.61 3.75 3.98
CA LEU A 196 -10.40 2.95 4.20
C LEU A 196 -9.96 3.00 5.67
N VAL A 197 -9.50 1.88 6.18
CA VAL A 197 -8.97 1.75 7.55
C VAL A 197 -7.58 1.14 7.49
N ALA A 198 -6.57 1.88 7.94
CA ALA A 198 -5.21 1.38 8.08
C ALA A 198 -4.98 0.93 9.53
N VAL A 199 -4.57 -0.32 9.73
CA VAL A 199 -4.26 -0.87 11.07
C VAL A 199 -2.82 -1.36 11.10
N SER A 200 -2.04 -0.92 12.10
CA SER A 200 -0.65 -1.36 12.28
C SER A 200 -0.55 -2.89 12.42
N ASN A 201 0.35 -3.48 11.66
CA ASN A 201 0.50 -4.92 11.55
C ASN A 201 1.65 -5.46 12.43
N TYR A 202 1.48 -5.35 13.74
CA TYR A 202 2.50 -5.79 14.69
C TYR A 202 2.54 -7.32 14.83
N SER A 203 3.68 -7.96 14.56
CA SER A 203 3.80 -9.43 14.55
C SER A 203 3.51 -10.13 15.89
N LYS A 204 3.44 -9.39 17.01
CA LYS A 204 3.10 -9.96 18.33
C LYS A 204 1.61 -9.90 18.67
N ILE A 205 0.78 -9.21 17.88
CA ILE A 205 -0.69 -9.28 18.02
C ILE A 205 -1.24 -10.47 17.23
N ALA A 206 -2.42 -10.97 17.60
CA ALA A 206 -3.08 -12.03 16.86
C ALA A 206 -3.55 -11.49 15.49
N ASP A 207 -3.47 -12.29 14.43
CA ASP A 207 -3.85 -11.83 13.10
C ASP A 207 -5.30 -11.36 13.01
N GLY A 208 -6.22 -12.06 13.68
CA GLY A 208 -7.63 -11.68 13.74
C GLY A 208 -7.88 -10.34 14.43
N LEU A 209 -6.98 -9.88 15.31
CA LEU A 209 -7.20 -8.64 16.05
C LEU A 209 -7.23 -7.41 15.13
N LYS A 210 -6.45 -7.41 14.04
CA LYS A 210 -6.45 -6.32 13.05
C LYS A 210 -7.83 -6.17 12.42
N THR A 211 -8.39 -7.29 12.00
CA THR A 211 -9.75 -7.38 11.44
C THR A 211 -10.80 -6.98 12.47
N ASP A 212 -10.66 -7.43 13.72
CA ASP A 212 -11.60 -7.08 14.78
C ASP A 212 -11.57 -5.56 15.05
N ILE A 213 -10.38 -4.94 15.08
CA ILE A 213 -10.23 -3.47 15.20
C ILE A 213 -10.90 -2.76 14.02
N ALA A 214 -10.64 -3.19 12.78
CA ALA A 214 -11.23 -2.58 11.59
C ALA A 214 -12.78 -2.66 11.59
N LYS A 215 -13.33 -3.80 12.00
CA LYS A 215 -14.79 -3.97 12.20
C LYS A 215 -15.32 -3.09 13.32
N THR A 216 -14.57 -2.96 14.40
CA THR A 216 -14.96 -2.15 15.57
C THR A 216 -15.04 -0.67 15.21
N VAL A 217 -14.04 -0.12 14.51
CA VAL A 217 -14.07 1.29 14.10
C VAL A 217 -15.21 1.56 13.11
N THR A 218 -15.51 0.60 12.24
CA THR A 218 -16.65 0.67 11.33
C THR A 218 -17.96 0.69 12.13
N GLU A 219 -18.13 -0.20 13.12
CA GLU A 219 -19.28 -0.23 14.02
C GLU A 219 -19.42 1.06 14.84
N MET A 220 -18.29 1.64 15.29
CA MET A 220 -18.24 2.92 15.98
C MET A 220 -18.73 4.08 15.11
N GLY A 221 -18.35 4.12 13.82
CA GLY A 221 -18.73 5.17 12.89
C GLY A 221 -20.17 5.09 12.35
N ARG A 222 -20.93 4.04 12.66
CA ARG A 222 -22.31 3.89 12.16
C ARG A 222 -23.26 4.97 12.67
N SER A 223 -23.89 5.66 11.74
CA SER A 223 -25.03 6.54 12.01
C SER A 223 -26.31 5.72 12.24
N GLY A 224 -26.65 5.42 13.50
CA GLY A 224 -27.89 4.70 13.83
C GLY A 224 -27.77 3.80 15.06
N PRO A 225 -28.78 2.94 15.33
CA PRO A 225 -28.70 1.99 16.43
C PRO A 225 -27.55 1.00 16.21
N SER A 226 -26.63 0.95 17.17
CA SER A 226 -25.44 0.09 17.22
C SER A 226 -25.83 -1.35 17.51
N THR A 227 -26.26 -2.08 16.49
CA THR A 227 -26.49 -3.53 16.59
C THR A 227 -25.77 -4.26 15.47
N GLY A 228 -24.96 -5.27 15.83
CA GLY A 228 -24.26 -6.15 14.90
C GLY A 228 -22.83 -5.70 14.59
N VAL A 229 -22.05 -6.60 14.01
CA VAL A 229 -20.63 -6.42 13.68
C VAL A 229 -20.46 -5.47 12.48
N GLY A 230 -19.48 -4.57 12.52
CA GLY A 230 -19.05 -3.76 11.37
C GLY A 230 -18.82 -4.60 10.10
N GLU A 231 -19.35 -4.17 8.96
CA GLU A 231 -19.09 -4.82 7.69
C GLU A 231 -17.79 -4.27 7.10
N THR A 232 -16.74 -5.10 7.17
CA THR A 232 -15.39 -4.72 6.77
C THR A 232 -14.70 -5.92 6.11
N SER A 233 -13.99 -5.65 5.02
CA SER A 233 -13.18 -6.62 4.28
C SER A 233 -11.71 -6.17 4.27
N LEU A 234 -10.80 -7.10 3.98
CA LEU A 234 -9.44 -6.71 3.61
C LEU A 234 -9.54 -5.91 2.31
N LEU A 235 -8.69 -4.90 2.15
CA LEU A 235 -8.50 -4.30 0.84
C LEU A 235 -8.02 -5.41 -0.12
N ASP A 236 -8.65 -5.50 -1.29
CA ASP A 236 -8.33 -6.46 -2.33
C ASP A 236 -8.04 -5.67 -3.60
N LEU A 237 -6.78 -5.65 -4.02
CA LEU A 237 -6.29 -4.98 -5.21
C LEU A 237 -5.85 -6.04 -6.22
N ASN A 238 -6.42 -5.99 -7.41
CA ASN A 238 -5.99 -6.83 -8.51
C ASN A 238 -4.68 -6.30 -9.13
N GLU A 239 -4.08 -7.09 -10.03
CA GLU A 239 -2.83 -6.73 -10.72
C GLU A 239 -2.89 -5.34 -11.38
N THR A 240 -3.98 -5.02 -12.09
CA THR A 240 -4.13 -3.74 -12.79
C THR A 240 -4.24 -2.58 -11.81
N GLU A 241 -4.95 -2.75 -10.68
CA GLU A 241 -5.03 -1.73 -9.63
C GLU A 241 -3.66 -1.49 -8.95
N LEU A 242 -2.87 -2.55 -8.73
CA LEU A 242 -1.51 -2.44 -8.19
C LEU A 242 -0.56 -1.69 -9.15
N LEU A 243 -0.64 -1.97 -10.45
CA LEU A 243 0.15 -1.28 -11.48
C LEU A 243 -0.30 0.17 -11.65
N PHE A 244 -1.60 0.44 -11.54
CA PHE A 244 -2.15 1.79 -11.59
C PHE A 244 -1.63 2.61 -10.41
N LEU A 245 -1.65 2.06 -9.20
CA LEU A 245 -1.09 2.75 -8.03
C LEU A 245 0.41 3.03 -8.18
N LEU A 246 1.17 2.12 -8.79
CA LEU A 246 2.59 2.36 -9.08
C LEU A 246 2.76 3.56 -10.02
N GLN A 247 1.92 3.70 -11.04
CA GLN A 247 1.99 4.82 -11.99
C GLN A 247 1.55 6.16 -11.39
N GLU A 248 0.43 6.20 -10.64
CA GLU A 248 -0.04 7.44 -10.00
C GLU A 248 0.92 7.95 -8.92
N MET A 249 1.67 7.04 -8.28
CA MET A 249 2.70 7.40 -7.32
C MET A 249 4.05 7.75 -7.98
N GLU A 250 4.11 7.84 -9.31
CA GLU A 250 5.33 8.04 -10.12
C GLU A 250 6.46 7.08 -9.71
N GLY A 251 6.08 5.85 -9.38
CA GLY A 251 6.92 4.90 -8.67
C GLY A 251 7.89 4.15 -9.58
N GLU A 252 9.17 4.15 -9.23
CA GLU A 252 10.17 3.37 -9.99
C GLU A 252 10.22 1.91 -9.54
N ILE A 253 9.90 0.98 -10.44
CA ILE A 253 9.80 -0.42 -10.08
C ILE A 253 11.14 -1.01 -9.63
N SER A 254 11.09 -1.83 -8.58
CA SER A 254 12.25 -2.55 -8.03
C SER A 254 11.99 -4.04 -7.80
N GLY A 255 10.74 -4.48 -7.88
CA GLY A 255 10.41 -5.89 -7.74
C GLY A 255 8.93 -6.21 -7.85
N LEU A 256 8.65 -7.48 -8.18
CA LEU A 256 7.31 -8.02 -8.38
C LEU A 256 7.15 -9.32 -7.61
N GLY A 257 5.97 -9.54 -7.06
CA GLY A 257 5.54 -10.82 -6.52
C GLY A 257 4.39 -11.37 -7.35
N TYR A 258 4.45 -12.66 -7.69
CA TYR A 258 3.42 -13.35 -8.44
C TYR A 258 2.76 -14.44 -7.58
N THR A 259 1.45 -14.63 -7.78
CA THR A 259 0.76 -15.89 -7.52
C THR A 259 0.85 -16.72 -8.79
N ILE A 260 1.30 -17.97 -8.71
CA ILE A 260 1.57 -18.81 -9.89
C ILE A 260 0.64 -20.02 -9.90
N GLU A 261 0.09 -20.34 -11.07
CA GLU A 261 -0.81 -21.49 -11.27
C GLU A 261 -0.06 -22.72 -11.83
N ILE A 262 1.14 -22.97 -11.33
CA ILE A 262 1.99 -24.11 -11.72
C ILE A 262 2.00 -25.13 -10.59
N ALA A 263 1.85 -26.41 -10.93
CA ALA A 263 1.86 -27.48 -9.94
C ALA A 263 3.13 -27.46 -9.06
N GLY A 264 2.94 -27.22 -7.76
CA GLY A 264 4.01 -27.21 -6.76
C GLY A 264 4.70 -25.86 -6.55
N VAL A 265 4.25 -24.78 -7.21
CA VAL A 265 4.74 -23.42 -7.01
C VAL A 265 3.54 -22.50 -6.81
N ASP A 266 3.34 -22.03 -5.58
CA ASP A 266 2.22 -21.15 -5.25
C ASP A 266 2.55 -19.67 -5.53
N THR A 267 3.80 -19.26 -5.28
CA THR A 267 4.24 -17.86 -5.43
C THR A 267 5.69 -17.77 -5.91
N ALA A 268 6.02 -16.66 -6.56
CA ALA A 268 7.39 -16.24 -6.84
C ALA A 268 7.58 -14.76 -6.47
N ASP A 269 8.81 -14.39 -6.11
CA ASP A 269 9.20 -13.03 -5.77
C ASP A 269 10.50 -12.67 -6.51
N TYR A 270 10.44 -11.59 -7.28
CA TYR A 270 11.55 -11.06 -8.06
C TYR A 270 11.96 -9.69 -7.52
N THR A 271 13.23 -9.35 -7.61
CA THR A 271 13.77 -8.06 -7.18
C THR A 271 14.93 -7.71 -8.09
N GLY A 272 14.85 -6.55 -8.72
CA GLY A 272 15.85 -6.01 -9.62
C GLY A 272 16.79 -5.03 -8.94
N GLN A 273 17.77 -4.56 -9.70
CA GLN A 273 18.50 -3.35 -9.35
C GLN A 273 17.63 -2.13 -9.70
N HIS A 274 17.91 -1.00 -9.05
CA HIS A 274 17.35 0.30 -9.42
C HIS A 274 17.78 0.61 -10.86
N ASP A 275 16.89 1.18 -11.67
CA ASP A 275 17.07 1.53 -13.09
C ASP A 275 17.16 0.37 -14.11
N GLU A 276 16.84 -0.87 -13.73
CA GLU A 276 16.79 -2.00 -14.67
C GLU A 276 15.36 -2.52 -14.86
N ASP A 277 14.94 -2.71 -16.12
CA ASP A 277 13.66 -3.35 -16.43
C ASP A 277 13.68 -4.83 -16.04
N ILE A 278 12.90 -5.16 -15.01
CA ILE A 278 12.76 -6.52 -14.50
C ILE A 278 11.78 -7.38 -15.30
N PHE A 279 10.80 -6.77 -15.98
CA PHE A 279 9.75 -7.48 -16.72
C PHE A 279 10.33 -8.24 -17.90
N ASP A 280 11.40 -7.72 -18.49
CA ASP A 280 12.01 -8.28 -19.69
C ASP A 280 12.92 -9.50 -19.45
N THR A 281 13.12 -9.86 -18.19
CA THR A 281 13.90 -11.05 -17.86
C THR A 281 13.11 -12.34 -18.13
N GLU A 282 13.78 -13.36 -18.67
CA GLU A 282 13.15 -14.66 -19.02
C GLU A 282 12.38 -15.29 -17.84
N LEU A 283 12.89 -15.11 -16.60
CA LEU A 283 12.27 -15.66 -15.39
C LEU A 283 11.00 -14.91 -14.96
N VAL A 284 10.95 -13.60 -15.20
CA VAL A 284 9.76 -12.78 -14.88
C VAL A 284 8.69 -13.02 -15.94
N ARG A 285 9.04 -13.00 -17.23
CA ARG A 285 8.11 -13.36 -18.32
C ARG A 285 7.46 -14.74 -18.11
N ALA A 286 8.24 -15.73 -17.67
CA ALA A 286 7.70 -17.06 -17.41
C ALA A 286 6.73 -17.11 -16.21
N ALA A 287 6.97 -16.33 -15.15
CA ALA A 287 6.04 -16.23 -14.02
C ALA A 287 4.79 -15.46 -14.40
N ASP A 288 4.98 -14.43 -15.21
CA ASP A 288 3.90 -13.62 -15.73
C ASP A 288 2.93 -14.40 -16.63
N ASP A 289 3.45 -15.15 -17.59
CA ASP A 289 2.67 -16.05 -18.45
C ASP A 289 1.85 -17.07 -17.65
N ALA A 290 2.29 -17.39 -16.43
CA ALA A 290 1.77 -18.47 -15.61
C ALA A 290 1.03 -18.00 -14.34
N GLY A 291 0.89 -16.69 -14.14
CA GLY A 291 0.49 -16.13 -12.85
C GLY A 291 -0.18 -14.77 -12.94
N GLN A 292 -0.30 -14.14 -11.78
CA GLN A 292 -0.82 -12.77 -11.62
C GLN A 292 0.03 -12.04 -10.58
N ILE A 293 0.25 -10.75 -10.78
CA ILE A 293 0.94 -9.89 -9.82
C ILE A 293 0.07 -9.76 -8.57
N ARG A 294 0.66 -10.15 -7.44
CA ARG A 294 0.09 -10.02 -6.08
C ARG A 294 0.80 -8.98 -5.23
N LYS A 295 1.90 -8.41 -5.76
CA LYS A 295 2.73 -7.46 -5.02
C LYS A 295 3.60 -6.67 -5.97
N VAL A 296 3.64 -5.36 -5.78
CA VAL A 296 4.62 -4.47 -6.41
C VAL A 296 5.55 -3.89 -5.35
N LYS A 297 6.81 -3.69 -5.73
CA LYS A 297 7.81 -2.96 -4.94
C LYS A 297 8.36 -1.85 -5.82
N PHE A 298 8.29 -0.62 -5.36
CA PHE A 298 8.78 0.52 -6.12
C PHE A 298 9.32 1.60 -5.18
N TYR A 299 10.13 2.49 -5.73
CA TYR A 299 10.66 3.64 -5.01
C TYR A 299 9.77 4.85 -5.24
N VAL A 300 9.54 5.62 -4.18
CA VAL A 300 8.87 6.92 -4.22
C VAL A 300 9.74 7.95 -3.49
N ASP A 301 9.56 9.21 -3.85
CA ASP A 301 10.20 10.32 -3.14
C ASP A 301 9.81 10.32 -1.66
N HIS A 302 10.78 10.63 -0.80
CA HIS A 302 10.46 10.88 0.60
C HIS A 302 9.68 12.20 0.71
N PRO A 303 8.52 12.28 1.40
CA PRO A 303 7.64 13.47 1.40
C PRO A 303 8.28 14.79 1.87
N HIS A 304 9.45 14.72 2.48
CA HIS A 304 10.21 15.86 3.00
C HIS A 304 11.64 15.93 2.43
N ALA A 305 11.94 15.21 1.36
CA ALA A 305 13.22 15.36 0.66
C ALA A 305 13.24 16.71 -0.08
N ASP A 306 14.37 17.40 -0.05
CA ASP A 306 14.60 18.54 -0.94
C ASP A 306 14.77 18.04 -2.38
N ALA A 307 14.34 18.84 -3.37
CA ALA A 307 14.46 18.48 -4.78
C ALA A 307 15.93 18.17 -5.16
N GLY A 308 16.22 16.92 -5.49
CA GLY A 308 17.54 16.42 -5.86
C GLY A 308 18.30 15.64 -4.77
N ASP A 309 17.70 15.43 -3.59
CA ASP A 309 18.20 14.50 -2.59
C ASP A 309 17.63 13.08 -2.85
N GLU A 310 18.51 12.10 -3.11
CA GLU A 310 18.18 10.67 -3.30
C GLU A 310 17.76 10.00 -1.97
N GLU A 311 16.67 10.47 -1.35
CA GLU A 311 16.11 9.87 -0.14
C GLU A 311 15.01 8.82 -0.41
N ASP A 312 15.01 8.19 -1.57
CA ASP A 312 13.95 7.30 -2.02
C ASP A 312 13.53 6.25 -0.99
N VAL A 313 12.22 6.06 -0.89
CA VAL A 313 11.60 5.11 0.01
C VAL A 313 11.05 3.96 -0.82
N MET A 314 11.53 2.75 -0.54
CA MET A 314 10.95 1.57 -1.18
C MET A 314 9.61 1.27 -0.52
N LEU A 315 8.53 1.50 -1.25
CA LEU A 315 7.19 1.07 -0.93
C LEU A 315 6.98 -0.37 -1.40
N ARG A 316 6.28 -1.17 -0.59
CA ARG A 316 5.79 -2.49 -1.00
C ARG A 316 4.33 -2.58 -0.64
N ILE A 317 3.50 -2.79 -1.65
CA ILE A 317 2.07 -3.00 -1.50
C ILE A 317 1.70 -4.36 -2.09
N PHE A 318 0.87 -5.08 -1.35
CA PHE A 318 0.37 -6.40 -1.69
C PHE A 318 -1.10 -6.29 -2.11
N ASP A 319 -1.56 -7.26 -2.89
CA ASP A 319 -2.96 -7.43 -3.30
C ASP A 319 -3.92 -7.38 -2.12
N ASP A 320 -3.56 -7.99 -1.00
CA ASP A 320 -4.36 -8.00 0.23
C ASP A 320 -4.33 -6.69 1.04
N GLY A 321 -3.76 -5.61 0.51
CA GLY A 321 -3.65 -4.32 1.17
C GLY A 321 -2.59 -4.24 2.27
N HIS A 322 -1.71 -5.23 2.39
CA HIS A 322 -0.53 -5.10 3.24
C HIS A 322 0.45 -4.08 2.66
N LEU A 323 0.97 -3.18 3.52
CA LEU A 323 1.81 -2.06 3.11
C LEU A 323 3.07 -1.97 3.98
N THR A 324 4.25 -1.86 3.36
CA THR A 324 5.51 -1.62 4.10
C THR A 324 6.44 -0.62 3.43
N THR A 325 7.26 0.07 4.21
CA THR A 325 8.35 0.93 3.71
C THR A 325 9.73 0.47 4.17
N SER A 326 10.76 0.74 3.35
CA SER A 326 12.15 0.38 3.69
C SER A 326 12.80 1.32 4.70
N LYS A 327 12.37 2.58 4.78
CA LYS A 327 12.89 3.65 5.64
C LYS A 327 11.74 4.31 6.43
N PRO A 328 12.04 4.98 7.56
CA PRO A 328 11.04 5.76 8.27
C PRO A 328 10.44 6.83 7.36
N VAL A 329 9.12 7.00 7.42
CA VAL A 329 8.35 8.01 6.66
C VAL A 329 7.25 8.62 7.52
N PRO A 330 6.89 9.88 7.30
CA PRO A 330 5.77 10.51 7.99
C PRO A 330 4.44 9.91 7.53
N ALA A 331 3.36 10.21 8.25
CA ALA A 331 2.03 9.64 7.98
C ALA A 331 1.36 10.20 6.71
N ASP A 332 1.83 11.35 6.22
CA ASP A 332 1.41 11.97 4.96
C ASP A 332 1.60 11.05 3.75
N LEU A 333 2.66 10.22 3.72
CA LEU A 333 2.80 9.21 2.66
C LEU A 333 1.67 8.17 2.69
N LEU A 334 1.18 7.81 3.88
CA LEU A 334 0.02 6.90 3.98
C LEU A 334 -1.25 7.58 3.46
N ASP A 335 -1.39 8.88 3.73
CA ASP A 335 -2.54 9.68 3.28
C ASP A 335 -2.58 9.75 1.74
N ALA A 336 -1.44 10.05 1.10
CA ALA A 336 -1.32 10.04 -0.37
C ALA A 336 -1.65 8.65 -0.96
N ILE A 337 -1.09 7.57 -0.42
CA ILE A 337 -1.38 6.21 -0.88
C ILE A 337 -2.88 5.88 -0.78
N VAL A 338 -3.52 6.32 0.30
CA VAL A 338 -4.95 6.05 0.52
C VAL A 338 -5.84 6.86 -0.43
N GLU A 339 -5.46 8.09 -0.72
CA GLU A 339 -6.13 8.93 -1.73
C GLU A 339 -6.06 8.27 -3.11
N GLU A 340 -4.87 7.82 -3.53
CA GLU A 340 -4.72 7.13 -4.82
C GLU A 340 -5.50 5.82 -4.89
N ILE A 341 -5.44 5.00 -3.84
CA ILE A 341 -6.25 3.76 -3.77
C ILE A 341 -7.75 4.10 -3.86
N HIS A 342 -8.21 5.17 -3.22
CA HIS A 342 -9.61 5.58 -3.29
C HIS A 342 -10.02 5.96 -4.72
N THR A 343 -9.21 6.78 -5.38
CA THR A 343 -9.39 7.19 -6.78
C THR A 343 -9.43 5.97 -7.71
N ILE A 344 -8.44 5.08 -7.62
CA ILE A 344 -8.32 3.86 -8.44
C ILE A 344 -9.54 2.95 -8.26
N ARG A 345 -10.03 2.77 -7.02
CA ARG A 345 -11.24 1.97 -6.76
C ARG A 345 -12.50 2.57 -7.41
N GLY A 346 -12.51 3.88 -7.64
CA GLY A 346 -13.54 4.57 -8.43
C GLY A 346 -13.59 4.13 -9.89
N TYR A 347 -12.52 3.51 -10.40
CA TYR A 347 -12.40 3.03 -11.78
C TYR A 347 -12.47 1.50 -11.92
N LYS A 348 -12.83 0.76 -10.87
CA LYS A 348 -12.77 -0.72 -10.83
C LYS A 348 -13.36 -1.44 -12.05
N GLU A 349 -14.41 -0.88 -12.67
CA GLU A 349 -15.08 -1.48 -13.84
C GLU A 349 -14.19 -1.48 -15.11
N PHE A 350 -13.14 -0.66 -15.11
CA PHE A 350 -12.17 -0.52 -16.20
C PHE A 350 -10.83 -1.20 -15.91
N LEU A 351 -10.68 -1.80 -14.73
CA LEU A 351 -9.40 -2.30 -14.22
C LEU A 351 -9.38 -3.82 -14.01
N THR A 352 -10.26 -4.58 -14.67
CA THR A 352 -10.15 -6.05 -14.62
C THR A 352 -8.92 -6.50 -15.42
N PRO A 353 -8.00 -7.31 -14.87
CA PRO A 353 -6.82 -7.76 -15.59
C PRO A 353 -7.17 -8.46 -16.90
N PHE A 354 -6.43 -8.17 -17.98
CA PHE A 354 -6.75 -8.70 -19.31
C PHE A 354 -6.86 -10.24 -19.36
N VAL A 355 -5.96 -10.93 -18.67
CA VAL A 355 -5.96 -12.39 -18.59
C VAL A 355 -7.24 -12.92 -17.92
N GLU A 356 -7.78 -12.21 -16.92
CA GLU A 356 -9.05 -12.56 -16.29
C GLU A 356 -10.22 -12.37 -17.24
N LEU A 357 -10.22 -11.28 -18.03
CA LEU A 357 -11.22 -11.05 -19.06
C LEU A 357 -11.27 -12.21 -20.06
N ILE A 358 -10.12 -12.71 -20.53
CA ILE A 358 -10.06 -13.89 -21.41
C ILE A 358 -10.61 -15.13 -20.68
N ARG A 359 -10.14 -15.40 -19.46
CA ARG A 359 -10.53 -16.58 -18.67
C ARG A 359 -12.03 -16.60 -18.36
N SER A 360 -12.65 -15.42 -18.21
CA SER A 360 -14.07 -15.26 -17.88
C SER A 360 -15.02 -15.94 -18.90
N TYR A 361 -14.63 -15.98 -20.19
CA TYR A 361 -15.39 -16.67 -21.24
C TYR A 361 -14.74 -17.96 -21.72
N ALA A 362 -13.41 -18.10 -21.63
CA ALA A 362 -12.67 -19.23 -22.18
C ALA A 362 -13.16 -20.58 -21.62
N GLY A 363 -13.52 -20.64 -20.33
CA GLY A 363 -14.08 -21.85 -19.72
C GLY A 363 -15.39 -22.33 -20.36
N VAL A 364 -16.22 -21.41 -20.87
CA VAL A 364 -17.46 -21.72 -21.58
C VAL A 364 -17.15 -22.15 -23.01
N LYS A 365 -16.36 -21.35 -23.73
CA LYS A 365 -15.96 -21.60 -25.13
C LYS A 365 -15.27 -22.95 -25.32
N PHE A 366 -14.40 -23.32 -24.39
CA PHE A 366 -13.60 -24.55 -24.43
C PHE A 366 -14.16 -25.67 -23.54
N ARG A 367 -15.43 -25.58 -23.10
CA ARG A 367 -16.05 -26.62 -22.28
C ARG A 367 -15.94 -27.99 -22.95
N GLY A 368 -15.33 -28.95 -22.24
CA GLY A 368 -15.11 -30.32 -22.75
C GLY A 368 -13.91 -30.47 -23.71
N ARG A 369 -13.09 -29.43 -23.91
CA ARG A 369 -11.84 -29.48 -24.67
C ARG A 369 -10.63 -29.65 -23.74
N SER A 370 -9.44 -29.88 -24.30
CA SER A 370 -8.21 -30.03 -23.51
C SER A 370 -7.77 -28.70 -22.91
N SER A 371 -7.15 -28.74 -21.73
CA SER A 371 -6.51 -27.57 -21.09
C SER A 371 -5.47 -26.91 -22.00
N THR A 372 -4.77 -27.71 -22.83
CA THR A 372 -3.82 -27.20 -23.82
C THR A 372 -4.46 -26.22 -24.81
N MET A 373 -5.68 -26.48 -25.28
CA MET A 373 -6.36 -25.56 -26.21
C MET A 373 -6.76 -24.25 -25.53
N LEU A 374 -7.23 -24.33 -24.28
CA LEU A 374 -7.57 -23.15 -23.49
C LEU A 374 -6.33 -22.29 -23.24
N ASN A 375 -5.24 -22.89 -22.77
CA ASN A 375 -4.01 -22.17 -22.47
C ASN A 375 -3.37 -21.57 -23.74
N SER A 376 -3.44 -22.27 -24.88
CA SER A 376 -3.00 -21.73 -26.17
C SER A 376 -3.84 -20.54 -26.60
N HIS A 377 -5.17 -20.58 -26.41
CA HIS A 377 -6.05 -19.44 -26.72
C HIS A 377 -5.72 -18.22 -25.85
N VAL A 378 -5.55 -18.43 -24.53
CA VAL A 378 -5.17 -17.36 -23.60
C VAL A 378 -3.84 -16.74 -23.99
N SER A 379 -2.81 -17.56 -24.21
CA SER A 379 -1.47 -17.08 -24.56
C SER A 379 -1.44 -16.36 -25.92
N ASP A 380 -2.09 -16.93 -26.96
CA ASP A 380 -2.14 -16.30 -28.29
C ASP A 380 -2.86 -14.94 -28.25
N THR A 381 -3.95 -14.85 -27.48
CA THR A 381 -4.76 -13.62 -27.36
C THR A 381 -4.03 -12.57 -26.54
N ASN A 382 -3.37 -12.97 -25.44
CA ASN A 382 -2.53 -12.10 -24.64
C ASN A 382 -1.44 -11.46 -25.50
N ARG A 383 -0.67 -12.28 -26.22
CA ARG A 383 0.41 -11.81 -27.09
C ARG A 383 -0.09 -10.88 -28.20
N ALA A 384 -1.26 -11.17 -28.80
CA ALA A 384 -1.81 -10.31 -29.84
C ALA A 384 -2.12 -8.89 -29.33
N LEU A 385 -2.67 -8.77 -28.11
CA LEU A 385 -2.94 -7.47 -27.53
C LEU A 385 -1.66 -6.80 -26.99
N ASP A 386 -0.70 -7.56 -26.45
CA ASP A 386 0.64 -7.04 -26.11
C ASP A 386 1.28 -6.36 -27.33
N THR A 387 1.32 -7.05 -28.47
CA THR A 387 1.92 -6.50 -29.70
C THR A 387 1.15 -5.29 -30.23
N LEU A 388 -0.18 -5.24 -30.06
CA LEU A 388 -0.96 -4.05 -30.39
C LEU A 388 -0.49 -2.85 -29.58
N ILE A 389 -0.46 -2.98 -28.25
CA ILE A 389 -0.11 -1.89 -27.35
C ILE A 389 1.35 -1.45 -27.59
N GLU A 390 2.29 -2.38 -27.71
CA GLU A 390 3.69 -2.09 -28.08
C GLU A 390 3.81 -1.32 -29.40
N THR A 391 2.94 -1.59 -30.38
CA THR A 391 2.96 -0.92 -31.68
C THR A 391 2.48 0.54 -31.59
N TYR A 392 1.55 0.85 -30.67
CA TYR A 392 1.05 2.22 -30.48
C TYR A 392 1.95 3.06 -29.57
N PHE A 393 2.47 2.48 -28.49
CA PHE A 393 3.27 3.20 -27.50
C PHE A 393 4.78 3.19 -27.80
N GLY A 394 5.23 2.36 -28.76
CA GLY A 394 6.60 2.37 -29.27
C GLY A 394 7.61 1.63 -28.37
N GLU A 395 8.41 0.75 -28.96
CA GLU A 395 9.36 -0.16 -28.26
C GLU A 395 10.47 0.51 -27.42
N GLN A 396 10.58 1.86 -27.35
CA GLN A 396 11.77 2.52 -26.77
C GLN A 396 11.53 3.53 -25.65
N ASP A 397 10.32 4.04 -25.43
CA ASP A 397 10.09 5.12 -24.44
C ASP A 397 9.08 4.77 -23.32
N THR A 398 8.24 3.74 -23.48
CA THR A 398 7.20 3.35 -22.50
C THR A 398 7.63 2.13 -21.67
N GLN A 399 7.42 2.19 -20.34
CA GLN A 399 7.79 1.11 -19.43
C GLN A 399 6.85 -0.11 -19.56
N THR A 400 7.37 -1.32 -19.35
CA THR A 400 6.61 -2.57 -19.56
C THR A 400 5.37 -2.71 -18.66
N GLU A 401 5.44 -2.20 -17.42
CA GLU A 401 4.32 -2.06 -16.48
C GLU A 401 3.19 -1.19 -17.02
N GLU A 402 3.54 -0.09 -17.67
CA GLU A 402 2.62 0.89 -18.21
C GLU A 402 1.87 0.31 -19.42
N LEU A 403 2.59 -0.42 -20.28
CA LEU A 403 1.98 -1.16 -21.40
C LEU A 403 0.93 -2.19 -20.91
N ARG A 404 1.19 -2.87 -19.78
CA ARG A 404 0.22 -3.82 -19.19
C ARG A 404 -1.02 -3.15 -18.65
N LEU A 405 -0.84 -2.00 -18.02
CA LEU A 405 -1.92 -1.18 -17.50
C LEU A 405 -2.81 -0.74 -18.66
N TYR A 406 -2.24 -0.12 -19.71
CA TYR A 406 -2.99 0.28 -20.91
C TYR A 406 -3.66 -0.90 -21.60
N LYS A 407 -2.98 -2.06 -21.72
CA LYS A 407 -3.58 -3.28 -22.28
C LYS A 407 -4.88 -3.64 -21.57
N SER A 408 -4.87 -3.68 -20.23
CA SER A 408 -6.05 -4.05 -19.45
C SER A 408 -7.13 -2.98 -19.55
N MET A 409 -6.78 -1.70 -19.44
CA MET A 409 -7.74 -0.59 -19.53
C MET A 409 -8.44 -0.52 -20.89
N ILE A 410 -7.67 -0.59 -21.98
CA ILE A 410 -8.21 -0.53 -23.35
C ILE A 410 -9.12 -1.73 -23.63
N ALA A 411 -8.77 -2.91 -23.13
CA ALA A 411 -9.65 -4.08 -23.24
C ALA A 411 -10.98 -3.89 -22.47
N ASN A 412 -10.94 -3.36 -21.25
CA ASN A 412 -12.16 -3.10 -20.47
C ASN A 412 -13.03 -2.01 -21.12
N ILE A 413 -12.42 -0.91 -21.59
CA ILE A 413 -13.14 0.16 -22.31
C ILE A 413 -13.80 -0.42 -23.57
N GLY A 414 -13.09 -1.23 -24.34
CA GLY A 414 -13.65 -1.90 -25.51
C GLY A 414 -14.83 -2.81 -25.16
N ILE A 415 -14.75 -3.55 -24.06
CA ILE A 415 -15.87 -4.38 -23.56
C ILE A 415 -17.07 -3.50 -23.18
N LYS A 416 -16.84 -2.38 -22.50
CA LYS A 416 -17.91 -1.43 -22.15
C LYS A 416 -18.59 -0.85 -23.38
N LEU A 417 -17.82 -0.48 -24.40
CA LEU A 417 -18.38 -0.06 -25.70
C LEU A 417 -19.22 -1.18 -26.33
N CYS A 418 -18.80 -2.45 -26.23
CA CYS A 418 -19.62 -3.58 -26.72
C CYS A 418 -20.94 -3.74 -25.94
N ASP A 419 -20.91 -3.52 -24.63
CA ASP A 419 -22.07 -3.66 -23.74
C ASP A 419 -23.05 -2.49 -23.87
N ASP A 420 -22.58 -1.27 -24.09
CA ASP A 420 -23.46 -0.11 -24.31
C ASP A 420 -23.91 -0.01 -25.77
N GLY A 421 -23.16 -0.63 -26.68
CA GLY A 421 -23.38 -0.62 -28.11
C GLY A 421 -22.38 0.32 -28.77
N VAL A 422 -21.59 -0.24 -29.70
CA VAL A 422 -20.51 0.50 -30.37
C VAL A 422 -21.11 1.65 -31.18
N PRO A 423 -20.74 2.91 -30.88
CA PRO A 423 -21.22 4.06 -31.65
C PRO A 423 -20.78 3.98 -33.11
N ALA A 424 -21.49 4.68 -34.01
CA ALA A 424 -20.97 4.89 -35.35
C ALA A 424 -19.83 5.92 -35.30
N VAL A 425 -18.80 5.72 -36.13
CA VAL A 425 -17.63 6.62 -36.22
C VAL A 425 -18.04 8.08 -36.45
N GLU A 426 -19.04 8.30 -37.31
CA GLU A 426 -19.54 9.64 -37.65
C GLU A 426 -20.21 10.37 -36.46
N ASP A 427 -20.66 9.62 -35.45
CA ASP A 427 -21.39 10.15 -34.30
C ASP A 427 -20.44 10.61 -33.17
N VAL A 428 -19.15 10.27 -33.24
CA VAL A 428 -18.16 10.60 -32.21
C VAL A 428 -17.07 11.50 -32.76
N ASP A 429 -17.04 12.75 -32.29
CA ASP A 429 -16.10 13.77 -32.75
C ASP A 429 -14.63 13.33 -32.57
N GLY A 430 -13.81 13.48 -33.61
CA GLY A 430 -12.38 13.12 -33.59
C GLY A 430 -12.07 11.67 -33.92
N VAL A 431 -13.06 10.76 -33.89
CA VAL A 431 -12.86 9.37 -34.32
C VAL A 431 -12.90 9.32 -35.85
N THR A 432 -11.92 8.64 -36.46
CA THR A 432 -11.82 8.48 -37.92
C THR A 432 -11.74 7.01 -38.29
N GLU A 433 -12.26 6.67 -39.47
CA GLU A 433 -12.06 5.34 -40.05
C GLU A 433 -10.58 5.07 -40.28
N VAL A 434 -10.13 3.89 -39.85
CA VAL A 434 -8.76 3.41 -40.00
C VAL A 434 -8.75 2.31 -41.05
N ASP A 435 -7.86 2.45 -42.03
CA ASP A 435 -7.77 1.49 -43.14
C ASP A 435 -7.23 0.11 -42.69
N ASP A 436 -6.31 0.09 -41.71
CA ASP A 436 -5.71 -1.13 -41.16
C ASP A 436 -5.52 -1.00 -39.63
N PHE A 437 -6.43 -1.60 -38.84
CA PHE A 437 -6.18 -1.84 -37.43
C PHE A 437 -5.29 -3.09 -37.28
N TYR A 438 -4.33 -3.07 -36.36
CA TYR A 438 -3.41 -4.20 -36.20
C TYR A 438 -4.12 -5.38 -35.50
N GLU A 439 -4.74 -6.27 -36.27
CA GLU A 439 -5.58 -7.36 -35.73
C GLU A 439 -4.84 -8.64 -35.32
N TYR A 440 -3.52 -8.73 -35.60
CA TYR A 440 -2.62 -9.87 -35.34
C TYR A 440 -3.29 -11.25 -35.46
N ASP A 441 -3.50 -11.69 -36.71
CA ASP A 441 -4.20 -12.95 -37.05
C ASP A 441 -5.67 -13.02 -36.58
N GLY A 442 -6.35 -11.86 -36.50
CA GLY A 442 -7.77 -11.75 -36.10
C GLY A 442 -8.03 -12.11 -34.63
N LYS A 443 -6.98 -12.14 -33.80
CA LYS A 443 -7.07 -12.56 -32.39
C LYS A 443 -7.77 -11.52 -31.53
N ILE A 444 -7.59 -10.24 -31.85
CA ILE A 444 -8.22 -9.13 -31.13
C ILE A 444 -9.73 -9.09 -31.41
N GLU A 445 -10.11 -9.18 -32.69
CA GLU A 445 -11.52 -9.34 -33.08
C GLU A 445 -12.15 -10.57 -32.40
N ALA A 446 -11.47 -11.71 -32.45
CA ALA A 446 -11.95 -12.94 -31.82
C ALA A 446 -12.17 -12.77 -30.31
N PHE A 447 -11.30 -12.03 -29.61
CA PHE A 447 -11.45 -11.74 -28.19
C PHE A 447 -12.75 -10.99 -27.90
N PHE A 448 -13.01 -9.87 -28.58
CA PHE A 448 -14.22 -9.07 -28.34
C PHE A 448 -15.48 -9.85 -28.73
N ASN A 449 -15.48 -10.52 -29.89
CA ASN A 449 -16.59 -11.35 -30.34
C ASN A 449 -16.88 -12.51 -29.38
N ASP A 450 -15.86 -13.20 -28.89
CA ASP A 450 -16.03 -14.27 -27.91
C ASP A 450 -16.59 -13.73 -26.58
N TYR A 451 -16.05 -12.61 -26.10
CA TYR A 451 -16.48 -11.99 -24.86
C TYR A 451 -17.95 -11.60 -24.95
N ALA A 452 -18.34 -10.85 -25.97
CA ALA A 452 -19.72 -10.41 -26.12
C ALA A 452 -20.69 -11.56 -26.36
N SER A 453 -20.30 -12.58 -27.13
CA SER A 453 -21.11 -13.78 -27.34
C SER A 453 -21.39 -14.57 -26.06
N HIS A 454 -20.41 -14.66 -25.14
CA HIS A 454 -20.48 -15.58 -23.99
C HIS A 454 -20.71 -14.88 -22.65
N ARG A 455 -20.50 -13.56 -22.56
CA ARG A 455 -20.66 -12.75 -21.34
C ARG A 455 -21.75 -11.70 -21.46
N LEU A 456 -21.94 -11.11 -22.64
CA LEU A 456 -22.90 -10.03 -22.87
C LEU A 456 -24.17 -10.48 -23.62
N ASP A 457 -24.23 -11.74 -24.08
CA ASP A 457 -25.28 -12.28 -24.95
C ASP A 457 -25.48 -11.46 -26.25
N ARG A 458 -24.38 -10.87 -26.78
CA ARG A 458 -24.34 -10.07 -28.01
C ARG A 458 -23.33 -10.64 -29.02
N PRO A 459 -23.74 -11.55 -29.91
CA PRO A 459 -22.80 -12.28 -30.77
C PRO A 459 -22.30 -11.51 -32.00
N ASP A 460 -22.93 -10.39 -32.35
CA ASP A 460 -22.65 -9.63 -33.57
C ASP A 460 -22.15 -8.22 -33.21
N ILE A 461 -20.87 -8.09 -32.86
CA ILE A 461 -20.23 -6.78 -32.68
C ILE A 461 -19.74 -6.27 -34.04
N ASP A 462 -19.95 -4.99 -34.31
CA ASP A 462 -19.28 -4.29 -35.40
C ASP A 462 -17.83 -4.00 -34.99
N PHE A 463 -16.92 -4.94 -35.29
CA PHE A 463 -15.52 -4.81 -34.92
C PHE A 463 -14.81 -3.70 -35.71
N ASP A 464 -15.23 -3.44 -36.96
CA ASP A 464 -14.71 -2.34 -37.75
C ASP A 464 -14.98 -1.01 -37.03
N ALA A 465 -16.20 -0.79 -36.55
CA ALA A 465 -16.53 0.39 -35.75
C ALA A 465 -15.74 0.42 -34.41
N LEU A 466 -15.66 -0.71 -33.70
CA LEU A 466 -14.95 -0.78 -32.42
C LEU A 466 -13.46 -0.44 -32.57
N SER A 467 -12.81 -0.97 -33.61
CA SER A 467 -11.39 -0.77 -33.86
C SER A 467 -11.04 0.70 -34.10
N ASN A 468 -11.93 1.47 -34.74
CA ASN A 468 -11.77 2.91 -34.92
C ASN A 468 -11.78 3.66 -33.57
N HIS A 469 -12.65 3.25 -32.64
CA HIS A 469 -12.71 3.84 -31.30
C HIS A 469 -11.49 3.47 -30.45
N LEU A 470 -11.03 2.21 -30.52
CA LEU A 470 -9.82 1.78 -29.83
C LEU A 470 -8.58 2.49 -30.40
N HIS A 471 -8.48 2.60 -31.72
CA HIS A 471 -7.42 3.35 -32.38
C HIS A 471 -7.38 4.80 -31.90
N HIS A 472 -8.55 5.46 -31.88
CA HIS A 472 -8.66 6.85 -31.43
C HIS A 472 -8.11 7.04 -30.01
N LEU A 473 -8.37 6.11 -29.09
CA LEU A 473 -7.83 6.15 -27.73
C LEU A 473 -6.31 5.88 -27.70
N LEU A 474 -5.82 4.96 -28.51
CA LEU A 474 -4.42 4.53 -28.53
C LEU A 474 -3.46 5.53 -29.19
N ILE A 475 -3.94 6.45 -30.03
CA ILE A 475 -3.11 7.48 -30.69
C ILE A 475 -3.02 8.79 -29.93
N GLN A 476 -3.80 8.96 -28.86
CA GLN A 476 -3.68 10.17 -28.03
C GLN A 476 -2.43 10.10 -27.16
N ASP A 477 -1.96 11.28 -26.78
CA ASP A 477 -0.92 11.45 -25.77
C ASP A 477 -1.62 11.64 -24.43
N TRP A 478 -1.37 10.75 -23.47
CA TRP A 478 -2.04 10.73 -22.17
C TRP A 478 -1.05 11.11 -21.08
N ASP A 479 -1.43 12.05 -20.22
CA ASP A 479 -0.61 12.49 -19.09
C ASP A 479 -0.68 11.46 -17.93
N SER A 480 -1.82 10.79 -17.77
CA SER A 480 -2.01 9.72 -16.79
C SER A 480 -2.90 8.59 -17.34
N PRO A 481 -2.81 7.37 -16.77
CA PRO A 481 -3.77 6.31 -17.06
C PRO A 481 -5.21 6.72 -16.70
N ALA A 482 -5.43 7.47 -15.62
CA ALA A 482 -6.76 7.96 -15.25
C ALA A 482 -7.43 8.75 -16.39
N ASP A 483 -6.67 9.62 -17.07
CA ASP A 483 -7.18 10.44 -18.17
C ASP A 483 -7.80 9.62 -19.30
N VAL A 484 -7.26 8.43 -19.60
CA VAL A 484 -7.83 7.53 -20.62
C VAL A 484 -9.25 7.10 -20.24
N ILE A 485 -9.44 6.70 -18.98
CA ILE A 485 -10.73 6.22 -18.47
C ILE A 485 -11.69 7.40 -18.39
N GLU A 486 -11.26 8.53 -17.86
CA GLU A 486 -12.09 9.73 -17.74
C GLU A 486 -12.54 10.22 -19.11
N TYR A 487 -11.61 10.33 -20.06
CA TYR A 487 -11.91 10.70 -21.43
C TYR A 487 -12.88 9.72 -22.08
N ALA A 488 -12.63 8.41 -21.99
CA ALA A 488 -13.52 7.41 -22.58
C ALA A 488 -14.92 7.47 -21.96
N THR A 489 -15.00 7.64 -20.63
CA THR A 489 -16.27 7.78 -19.91
C THR A 489 -17.05 8.99 -20.41
N GLU A 490 -16.42 10.17 -20.49
CA GLU A 490 -17.08 11.40 -20.95
C GLU A 490 -17.45 11.32 -22.44
N LYS A 491 -16.53 10.83 -23.26
CA LYS A 491 -16.67 10.80 -24.73
C LYS A 491 -17.76 9.86 -25.19
N TYR A 492 -17.90 8.72 -24.52
CA TYR A 492 -18.82 7.65 -24.90
C TYR A 492 -20.02 7.49 -23.94
N ASP A 493 -20.14 8.38 -22.94
CA ASP A 493 -21.20 8.33 -21.90
C ASP A 493 -21.26 6.97 -21.19
N LEU A 494 -20.09 6.39 -20.89
CA LEU A 494 -19.99 5.09 -20.22
C LEU A 494 -20.37 5.24 -18.75
N SER A 495 -21.07 4.25 -18.21
CA SER A 495 -21.32 4.20 -16.76
C SER A 495 -20.04 3.91 -15.98
N ARG A 496 -19.76 4.69 -14.94
CA ARG A 496 -18.75 4.35 -13.91
C ARG A 496 -19.30 3.39 -12.87
#